data_AF-A0AAV2ZWT7-F1
#
_entry.id   AF-A0AAV2ZWT7-F1
#
_cell.length_a   1.000
_cell.length_b   1.000
_cell.length_c   1.000
_cell.angle_alpha   90.00
_cell.angle_beta   90.00
_cell.angle_gamma   90.00
#
_symmetry.space_group_name_H-M   'P 1'
#
loop_
_entity.id
_entity.type
_entity.pdbx_description
1 polymer ?
#
loop_
_entity_poly.entity_id
_entity_poly.type
_entity_poly.pdbx_seq_one_letter_code
_entity_poly.pdbx_strand_id
1 'polypeptide(L)'
;MAGNKVCCKPDLFTVGVCLAISVLCIVGITFISMGALYIDKCALERHIPIYVLVQGIIFLLMGCTLLILLSSDKLIFFFLLISMLSTFWFCWLITGSIWVFTHYISYHGQCHDVLYLFAFWTLIVQYIGLCIAFLVLIIYCCFFCIMVWACMAVHG
;
A
#
# COMPACT_ATOMS: atom_id res chain seq x y z
N MET A 1 19.66 34.97 -11.91
CA MET A 1 19.37 33.55 -12.23
C MET A 1 20.30 32.68 -11.39
N ALA A 2 19.98 32.53 -10.10
CA ALA A 2 20.72 31.63 -9.22
C ALA A 2 20.02 30.27 -9.30
N GLY A 3 20.68 29.30 -9.94
CA GLY A 3 20.25 27.91 -9.94
C GLY A 3 20.30 27.39 -8.52
N ASN A 4 19.13 27.20 -7.91
CA ASN A 4 19.00 26.60 -6.60
C ASN A 4 19.23 25.09 -6.74
N LYS A 5 20.50 24.67 -6.88
CA LYS A 5 20.87 23.28 -6.60
C LYS A 5 20.87 23.13 -5.08
N VAL A 6 19.70 22.85 -4.55
CA VAL A 6 19.55 22.34 -3.19
C VAL A 6 20.22 20.97 -3.16
N CYS A 7 21.53 20.95 -2.93
CA CYS A 7 22.22 19.77 -2.43
C CYS A 7 21.75 19.58 -0.97
N CYS A 8 20.52 19.11 -0.81
CA CYS A 8 20.06 18.54 0.44
C CYS A 8 20.93 17.31 0.68
N LYS A 9 21.66 17.25 1.79
CA LYS A 9 22.01 15.93 2.34
C LYS A 9 20.67 15.23 2.52
N PRO A 10 20.40 14.10 1.84
CA PRO A 10 19.10 13.52 1.97
C PRO A 10 19.01 12.96 3.39
N ASP A 11 18.15 13.56 4.22
CA ASP A 11 17.84 12.98 5.51
C ASP A 11 17.40 11.53 5.30
N LEU A 12 17.78 10.63 6.21
CA LEU A 12 17.44 9.21 6.13
C LEU A 12 15.93 8.99 5.86
N PHE A 13 15.11 9.90 6.39
CA PHE A 13 13.68 9.97 6.16
C PHE A 13 13.31 10.24 4.68
N THR A 14 13.92 11.25 4.05
CA THR A 14 13.67 11.58 2.64
C THR A 14 14.10 10.44 1.71
N VAL A 15 15.23 9.79 1.99
CA VAL A 15 15.66 8.60 1.22
C VAL A 15 14.62 7.48 1.35
N GLY A 16 14.16 7.20 2.57
CA GLY A 16 13.14 6.20 2.83
C GLY A 16 11.84 6.45 2.07
N VAL A 17 11.36 7.71 2.06
CA VAL A 17 10.14 8.10 1.33
C VAL A 17 10.32 7.95 -0.18
N CYS A 18 11.45 8.38 -0.75
CA CYS A 18 11.72 8.22 -2.17
C CYS A 18 11.79 6.75 -2.61
N LEU A 19 12.38 5.88 -1.77
CA LEU A 19 12.41 4.44 -2.00
C LEU A 19 11.00 3.82 -1.91
N ALA A 20 10.19 4.23 -0.94
CA ALA A 20 8.81 3.75 -0.83
C ALA A 20 7.99 4.11 -2.08
N ILE A 21 8.13 5.34 -2.56
CA ILE A 21 7.45 5.81 -3.78
C ILE A 21 7.86 4.98 -5.00
N SER A 22 9.16 4.76 -5.21
CA SER A 22 9.63 4.00 -6.38
C SER A 22 9.11 2.57 -6.36
N VAL A 23 9.12 1.92 -5.19
CA VAL A 23 8.55 0.59 -5.00
C VAL A 23 7.04 0.59 -5.29
N LEU A 24 6.28 1.54 -4.75
CA LEU A 24 4.84 1.67 -4.98
C LEU A 24 4.51 1.84 -6.47
N CYS A 25 5.29 2.62 -7.21
CA CYS A 25 5.09 2.81 -8.64
C CYS A 25 5.36 1.53 -9.45
N ILE A 26 6.47 0.84 -9.17
CA ILE A 26 6.82 -0.41 -9.85
C ILE A 26 5.74 -1.47 -9.59
N VAL A 27 5.32 -1.61 -8.33
CA VAL A 27 4.23 -2.52 -7.94
C VAL A 27 2.91 -2.11 -8.61
N GLY A 28 2.56 -0.83 -8.61
CA GLY A 28 1.35 -0.35 -9.29
C GLY A 28 1.30 -0.74 -10.77
N ILE A 29 2.42 -0.59 -11.48
CA ILE A 29 2.53 -0.96 -12.90
C ILE A 29 2.39 -2.47 -13.11
N THR A 30 3.02 -3.31 -12.27
CA THR A 30 2.93 -4.77 -12.38
C THR A 30 1.51 -5.26 -12.12
N PHE A 31 0.80 -4.62 -11.19
CA PHE A 31 -0.61 -4.92 -10.93
C PHE A 31 -1.52 -4.59 -12.11
N ILE A 32 -1.33 -3.43 -12.73
CA ILE A 32 -2.10 -3.03 -13.91
C ILE A 32 -1.82 -3.98 -15.08
N SER A 33 -0.55 -4.34 -15.31
CA SER A 33 -0.20 -5.24 -16.41
C SER A 33 -0.77 -6.64 -16.22
N MET A 34 -0.69 -7.21 -15.02
CA MET A 34 -1.29 -8.51 -14.70
C MET A 34 -2.83 -8.46 -14.79
N GLY A 35 -3.46 -7.39 -14.30
CA GLY A 35 -4.91 -7.21 -14.43
C GLY A 35 -5.36 -7.12 -15.89
N ALA A 36 -4.65 -6.36 -16.73
CA ALA A 36 -5.00 -6.14 -18.13
C ALA A 36 -4.73 -7.36 -19.03
N LEU A 37 -3.60 -8.06 -18.85
CA LEU A 37 -3.22 -9.20 -19.69
C LEU A 37 -4.15 -10.41 -19.54
N TYR A 38 -4.76 -10.55 -18.37
CA TYR A 38 -5.58 -11.72 -18.03
C TYR A 38 -7.07 -11.38 -17.86
N ILE A 39 -7.50 -10.16 -18.22
CA ILE A 39 -8.90 -9.71 -18.04
C ILE A 39 -9.92 -10.56 -18.81
N ASP A 40 -9.54 -11.05 -20.00
CA ASP A 40 -10.43 -11.85 -20.86
C ASP A 40 -10.16 -13.36 -20.80
N LYS A 41 -9.16 -13.78 -20.02
CA LYS A 41 -8.73 -15.19 -19.95
C LYS A 41 -9.22 -15.94 -18.71
N CYS A 42 -10.16 -15.38 -17.97
CA CYS A 42 -10.75 -16.00 -16.78
C CYS A 42 -12.27 -16.06 -16.97
N ALA A 43 -12.80 -17.25 -17.25
CA ALA A 43 -14.23 -17.48 -17.42
C ALA A 43 -14.97 -17.64 -16.08
N LEU A 44 -14.22 -17.96 -15.01
CA LEU A 44 -14.77 -18.26 -13.69
C LEU A 44 -15.31 -17.01 -12.98
N GLU A 45 -14.59 -15.88 -13.01
CA GLU A 45 -15.05 -14.65 -12.37
C GLU A 45 -14.30 -13.40 -12.89
N ARG A 46 -15.01 -12.45 -13.53
CA ARG A 46 -14.40 -11.20 -14.02
C ARG A 46 -13.93 -10.27 -12.88
N HIS A 47 -14.36 -10.52 -11.64
CA HIS A 47 -14.06 -9.67 -10.49
C HIS A 47 -12.60 -9.80 -9.97
N ILE A 48 -11.92 -10.94 -10.18
CA ILE A 48 -10.52 -11.14 -9.77
C ILE A 48 -9.55 -10.22 -10.53
N PRO A 49 -9.53 -10.18 -11.88
CA PRO A 49 -8.65 -9.25 -12.59
C PRO A 49 -9.02 -7.78 -12.33
N ILE A 50 -10.30 -7.46 -12.10
CA ILE A 50 -10.73 -6.11 -11.69
C ILE A 50 -10.15 -5.73 -10.33
N TYR A 51 -10.16 -6.66 -9.36
CA TYR A 51 -9.52 -6.47 -8.06
C TYR A 51 -8.05 -6.05 -8.20
N VAL A 52 -7.28 -6.84 -8.94
CA VAL A 52 -5.84 -6.60 -9.16
C VAL A 52 -5.59 -5.28 -9.90
N LEU A 53 -6.44 -4.93 -10.87
CA LEU A 53 -6.31 -3.69 -11.63
C LEU A 53 -6.57 -2.45 -10.76
N VAL A 54 -7.67 -2.43 -10.01
CA VAL A 54 -8.01 -1.31 -9.10
C VAL A 54 -6.94 -1.17 -8.01
N GLN A 55 -6.45 -2.31 -7.49
CA GLN A 55 -5.36 -2.34 -6.53
C GLN A 55 -4.11 -1.61 -7.05
N GLY A 56 -3.73 -1.84 -8.31
CA GLY A 56 -2.60 -1.16 -8.96
C GLY A 56 -2.82 0.35 -9.10
N ILE A 57 -4.04 0.78 -9.46
CA ILE A 57 -4.39 2.20 -9.56
C ILE A 57 -4.24 2.90 -8.21
N ILE A 58 -4.72 2.28 -7.12
CA ILE A 58 -4.59 2.84 -5.77
C ILE A 58 -3.11 3.02 -5.41
N PHE A 59 -2.25 2.04 -5.68
CA PHE A 59 -0.82 2.14 -5.41
C PHE A 59 -0.14 3.28 -6.19
N LEU A 60 -0.51 3.47 -7.46
CA LEU A 60 -0.02 4.60 -8.24
C LEU A 60 -0.50 5.95 -7.69
N LEU A 61 -1.79 6.05 -7.36
CA LEU A 61 -2.33 7.29 -6.79
C LEU A 61 -1.69 7.61 -5.44
N MET A 62 -1.42 6.60 -4.61
CA MET A 62 -0.74 6.77 -3.33
C MET A 62 0.71 7.24 -3.53
N GLY A 63 1.45 6.64 -4.47
CA GLY A 63 2.80 7.08 -4.84
C GLY A 63 2.84 8.51 -5.39
N CYS A 64 1.93 8.85 -6.30
CA CYS A 64 1.80 10.21 -6.85
C CYS A 64 1.46 11.24 -5.76
N THR A 65 0.55 10.89 -4.85
CA THR A 65 0.17 11.79 -3.75
C THR A 65 1.34 12.06 -2.81
N LEU A 66 2.14 11.03 -2.48
CA LEU A 66 3.34 11.16 -1.68
C LEU A 66 4.43 11.99 -2.38
N LEU A 67 4.59 11.85 -3.69
CA LEU A 67 5.49 12.70 -4.48
C LEU A 67 5.09 14.18 -4.41
N ILE A 68 3.80 14.46 -4.57
CA ILE A 68 3.31 15.84 -4.56
C ILE A 68 3.39 16.43 -3.15
N LEU A 69 3.12 15.64 -2.10
CA LEU A 69 3.30 16.05 -0.71
C LEU A 69 4.75 16.46 -0.42
N LEU A 70 5.73 15.79 -1.04
CA LEU A 70 7.15 16.14 -0.89
C LEU A 70 7.53 17.46 -1.57
N SER A 71 6.74 17.89 -2.56
CA SER A 71 6.99 19.09 -3.37
C SER A 71 6.08 20.28 -3.02
N SER A 72 5.03 20.09 -2.21
CA SER A 72 3.96 21.08 -2.02
C SER A 72 3.76 21.43 -0.54
N ASP A 73 3.49 22.71 -0.28
CA ASP A 73 3.19 23.21 1.06
C ASP A 73 1.76 22.88 1.54
N LYS A 74 0.91 22.30 0.68
CA LYS A 74 -0.50 21.96 0.99
C LYS A 74 -0.63 20.64 1.75
N LEU A 75 0.05 20.55 2.89
CA LEU A 75 0.20 19.33 3.68
C LEU A 75 -1.17 18.70 4.04
N ILE A 76 -2.10 19.49 4.57
CA ILE A 76 -3.40 19.02 5.09
C ILE A 76 -4.25 18.34 3.99
N PHE A 77 -4.30 18.92 2.79
CA PHE A 77 -5.10 18.37 1.69
C PHE A 77 -4.59 17.00 1.26
N PHE A 78 -3.28 16.86 1.10
CA PHE A 78 -2.67 15.58 0.71
C PHE A 78 -2.75 14.53 1.82
N PHE A 79 -2.65 14.92 3.09
CA PHE A 79 -2.92 14.02 4.22
C PHE A 79 -4.36 13.47 4.19
N LEU A 80 -5.35 14.33 3.96
CA LEU A 80 -6.74 13.90 3.81
C LEU A 80 -6.91 12.94 2.64
N LEU A 81 -6.27 13.24 1.50
CA LEU A 81 -6.33 12.38 0.31
C LEU A 81 -5.68 11.01 0.58
N ILE A 82 -4.51 10.96 1.21
CA ILE A 82 -3.85 9.71 1.62
C ILE A 82 -4.74 8.90 2.57
N SER A 83 -5.40 9.56 3.53
CA SER A 83 -6.30 8.90 4.49
C SER A 83 -7.52 8.27 3.78
N MET A 84 -8.13 9.00 2.84
CA MET A 84 -9.22 8.50 2.02
C MET A 84 -8.79 7.29 1.18
N LEU A 85 -7.63 7.38 0.49
CA LEU A 85 -7.10 6.29 -0.31
C LEU A 85 -6.76 5.06 0.55
N SER A 86 -6.21 5.25 1.74
CA SER A 86 -5.85 4.17 2.66
C SER A 86 -7.09 3.43 3.16
N THR A 87 -8.16 4.16 3.46
CA THR A 87 -9.44 3.57 3.87
C THR A 87 -10.05 2.75 2.73
N PHE A 88 -10.04 3.32 1.51
CA PHE A 88 -10.53 2.62 0.32
C PHE A 88 -9.71 1.34 0.03
N TRP A 89 -8.38 1.43 0.12
CA TRP A 89 -7.48 0.28 -0.01
C TRP A 89 -7.82 -0.83 0.99
N PHE A 90 -8.09 -0.48 2.24
CA PHE A 90 -8.45 -1.44 3.28
C PHE A 90 -9.80 -2.12 2.99
N CYS A 91 -10.82 -1.35 2.58
CA CYS A 91 -12.10 -1.91 2.15
C CYS A 91 -11.93 -2.84 0.94
N TRP A 92 -11.12 -2.42 -0.04
CA TRP A 92 -10.85 -3.19 -1.25
C TRP A 92 -10.11 -4.50 -0.94
N LEU A 93 -9.20 -4.51 0.02
CA LEU A 93 -8.52 -5.70 0.51
C LEU A 93 -9.51 -6.74 1.07
N ILE A 94 -10.49 -6.31 1.87
CA ILE A 94 -11.55 -7.21 2.38
C ILE A 94 -12.36 -7.80 1.23
N THR A 95 -12.76 -6.97 0.27
CA THR A 95 -13.52 -7.42 -0.91
C THR A 95 -12.70 -8.41 -1.74
N GLY A 96 -11.42 -8.14 -1.97
CA GLY A 96 -10.49 -9.04 -2.65
C GLY A 96 -10.37 -10.39 -1.97
N SER A 97 -10.30 -10.42 -0.65
CA SER A 97 -10.26 -11.65 0.14
C SER A 97 -11.50 -12.53 -0.09
N ILE A 98 -12.69 -11.93 -0.14
CA ILE A 98 -13.91 -12.68 -0.44
C ILE A 98 -13.80 -13.31 -1.83
N TRP A 99 -13.47 -12.53 -2.86
CA TRP A 99 -13.41 -13.03 -4.23
C TRP A 99 -12.37 -14.14 -4.43
N VAL A 100 -11.18 -13.99 -3.84
CA VAL A 100 -10.09 -14.96 -3.97
C VAL A 100 -10.34 -16.22 -3.17
N PHE A 101 -10.86 -16.11 -1.94
CA PHE A 101 -11.09 -17.27 -1.07
C PHE A 101 -12.38 -18.01 -1.40
N THR A 102 -13.42 -17.37 -1.94
CA THR A 102 -14.63 -18.10 -2.37
C THR A 102 -14.33 -19.07 -3.52
N HIS A 103 -13.38 -18.74 -4.39
CA HIS A 103 -13.08 -19.53 -5.60
C HIS A 103 -11.84 -20.42 -5.51
N TYR A 104 -11.34 -20.69 -4.29
CA TYR A 104 -10.09 -21.44 -4.10
C TYR A 104 -10.13 -22.91 -4.55
N ILE A 105 -11.31 -23.53 -4.63
CA ILE A 105 -11.47 -24.93 -5.07
C ILE A 105 -11.59 -25.03 -6.60
N SER A 106 -12.28 -24.05 -7.21
CA SER A 106 -12.75 -24.13 -8.60
C SER A 106 -11.88 -23.37 -9.61
N TYR A 107 -10.72 -22.84 -9.19
CA TYR A 107 -9.85 -22.06 -10.08
C TYR A 107 -9.14 -22.91 -11.15
N HIS A 108 -8.83 -24.17 -10.85
CA HIS A 108 -8.13 -25.07 -11.76
C HIS A 108 -8.94 -25.34 -13.04
N GLY A 109 -8.41 -24.91 -14.18
CA GLY A 109 -8.98 -25.15 -15.51
C GLY A 109 -9.99 -24.11 -15.99
N GLN A 110 -10.43 -23.17 -15.15
CA GLN A 110 -11.37 -22.09 -15.52
C GLN A 110 -10.76 -20.68 -15.47
N CYS A 111 -9.57 -20.55 -14.87
CA CYS A 111 -8.77 -19.34 -14.86
C CYS A 111 -7.29 -19.68 -15.06
N HIS A 112 -6.48 -18.71 -15.49
CA HIS A 112 -5.03 -18.89 -15.50
C HIS A 112 -4.48 -18.91 -14.07
N ASP A 113 -3.77 -19.99 -13.73
CA ASP A 113 -3.18 -20.20 -12.41
C ASP A 113 -2.27 -19.03 -11.98
N VAL A 114 -1.54 -18.43 -12.94
CA VAL A 114 -0.63 -17.30 -12.68
C VAL A 114 -1.36 -16.09 -12.11
N LEU A 115 -2.53 -15.72 -12.66
CA LEU A 115 -3.29 -14.56 -12.18
C LEU A 115 -3.86 -14.83 -10.78
N TYR A 116 -4.43 -16.03 -10.60
CA TYR A 116 -5.01 -16.41 -9.31
C TYR A 116 -3.95 -16.45 -8.21
N LEU A 117 -2.82 -17.13 -8.46
CA LEU A 117 -1.70 -17.18 -7.53
C LEU A 117 -1.14 -15.78 -7.23
N PHE A 118 -1.05 -14.91 -8.24
CA PHE A 118 -0.63 -13.53 -8.04
C PHE A 118 -1.56 -12.77 -7.09
N ALA A 119 -2.88 -12.85 -7.30
CA ALA A 119 -3.87 -12.20 -6.42
C ALA A 119 -3.84 -12.79 -5.00
N PHE A 120 -3.72 -14.11 -4.88
CA PHE A 120 -3.64 -14.82 -3.60
C PHE A 120 -2.39 -14.42 -2.79
N TRP A 121 -1.21 -14.49 -3.40
CA TRP A 121 0.04 -14.11 -2.73
C TRP A 121 0.07 -12.63 -2.37
N THR A 122 -0.51 -11.79 -3.23
CA THR A 122 -0.68 -10.37 -2.93
C THR A 122 -1.46 -10.15 -1.64
N LEU A 123 -2.63 -10.79 -1.49
CA LEU A 123 -3.43 -10.66 -0.27
C LEU A 123 -2.63 -11.06 0.97
N ILE A 124 -1.93 -12.18 0.90
CA ILE A 124 -1.06 -12.66 2.00
C ILE A 124 -0.01 -11.61 2.36
N VAL A 125 0.72 -11.06 1.38
CA VAL A 125 1.74 -10.02 1.62
C VAL A 125 1.13 -8.79 2.28
N GLN A 126 -0.05 -8.35 1.83
CA GLN A 126 -0.75 -7.19 2.40
C GLN A 126 -1.18 -7.45 3.85
N TYR A 127 -1.72 -8.63 4.16
CA TYR A 127 -2.07 -9.02 5.53
C TYR A 127 -0.83 -9.08 6.44
N ILE A 128 0.27 -9.69 5.98
CA ILE A 128 1.53 -9.73 6.72
C ILE A 128 2.03 -8.29 7.00
N GLY A 129 1.99 -7.42 5.98
CA GLY A 129 2.35 -6.02 6.13
C GLY A 129 1.52 -5.29 7.18
N LEU A 130 0.20 -5.49 7.18
CA LEU A 130 -0.71 -4.93 8.19
C LEU A 130 -0.42 -5.45 9.60
N CYS A 131 -0.16 -6.75 9.75
CA CYS A 131 0.22 -7.33 11.04
C CYS A 131 1.53 -6.72 11.57
N ILE A 132 2.55 -6.58 10.73
CA ILE A 132 3.83 -5.95 11.10
C ILE A 132 3.60 -4.50 11.50
N ALA A 133 2.85 -3.73 10.71
CA ALA A 133 2.55 -2.33 11.01
C ALA A 133 1.83 -2.16 12.36
N PHE A 134 0.87 -3.04 12.67
CA PHE A 134 0.16 -3.05 13.94
C PHE A 134 1.08 -3.37 15.13
N LEU A 135 1.95 -4.38 14.99
CA LEU A 135 2.94 -4.72 16.03
C LEU A 135 3.90 -3.56 16.29
N VAL A 136 4.40 -2.92 15.24
CA VAL A 136 5.28 -1.75 15.35
C VAL A 136 4.56 -0.61 16.07
N LEU A 137 3.30 -0.33 15.73
CA LEU A 137 2.50 0.71 16.39
C LEU A 137 2.33 0.44 17.89
N ILE A 138 2.04 -0.81 18.28
CA ILE A 138 1.94 -1.20 19.70
C ILE A 138 3.26 -0.95 20.41
N ILE A 139 4.38 -1.41 19.83
CA ILE A 139 5.71 -1.24 20.42
C ILE A 139 6.02 0.23 20.65
N TYR A 140 5.81 1.09 19.64
CA TYR A 140 6.01 2.53 19.76
C TYR A 140 5.11 3.16 20.84
N CYS A 141 3.84 2.78 20.91
CA CYS A 141 2.91 3.25 21.93
C CYS A 141 3.37 2.85 23.34
N CYS A 142 3.81 1.60 23.53
CA CYS A 142 4.34 1.12 24.81
C CYS A 142 5.59 1.89 25.23
N PHE A 143 6.56 2.10 24.33
CA PHE A 143 7.76 2.88 24.62
C PHE A 143 7.44 4.33 25.00
N PHE A 144 6.49 4.96 24.29
CA PHE A 144 6.05 6.32 24.60
C PHE A 144 5.39 6.39 25.99
N CYS A 145 4.48 5.47 26.31
CA CYS A 145 3.84 5.39 27.63
C CYS A 145 4.84 5.18 28.77
N ILE A 146 5.85 4.31 28.58
CA ILE A 146 6.92 4.09 29.56
C ILE A 146 7.74 5.36 29.76
N MET A 147 8.10 6.07 28.69
CA MET A 147 8.83 7.34 28.78
C MET A 147 8.02 8.41 29.52
N VAL A 148 6.74 8.56 29.21
CA VAL A 148 5.86 9.52 29.90
C VAL A 148 5.75 9.17 31.38
N TRP A 149 5.54 7.89 31.72
CA TRP A 149 5.46 7.44 33.11
C TRP A 149 6.77 7.69 33.88
N ALA A 150 7.92 7.37 33.27
CA ALA A 150 9.24 7.65 33.85
C ALA A 150 9.48 9.15 34.09
N CYS A 151 9.04 10.00 33.16
CA CYS A 151 9.15 11.46 33.31
C CYS A 151 8.31 11.97 34.50
N MET A 152 7.08 11.46 34.65
CA MET A 152 6.20 11.82 35.77
C MET A 152 6.75 11.32 37.12
N ALA A 153 7.41 10.17 37.15
CA ALA A 153 7.99 9.60 38.38
C ALA A 153 9.23 10.34 38.90
N VAL A 154 9.96 11.06 38.03
CA VAL A 154 11.15 11.84 38.41
C VAL A 154 10.79 13.24 38.92
N HIS A 155 9.66 13.79 38.49
CA HIS A 155 9.21 15.15 38.87
C HIS A 155 8.12 15.17 39.97
N GLY A 156 7.66 14.00 40.44
CA GLY A 156 6.64 13.84 41.48
C GLY A 156 7.19 13.52 42.86
#